data_AF-A0A927SJ89-F1
#
_entry.id   AF-A0A927SJ89-F1
#
_cell.length_a   1.000
_cell.length_b   1.000
_cell.length_c   1.000
_cell.angle_alpha   90.00
_cell.angle_beta   90.00
_cell.angle_gamma   90.00
#
_symmetry.space_group_name_H-M   'P 1'
#
loop_
_entity.id
_entity.type
_entity.pdbx_description
1 polymer ?
#
loop_
_entity_poly.entity_id
_entity_poly.type
_entity_poly.pdbx_seq_one_letter_code
_entity_poly.pdbx_strand_id
1 'polypeptide(L)'
;MNYNEIAKLVMSRLYATRQGGAGNPEDHMNLSTWEWPQGVAMYAMMKVYLKTRSQSDLEDIKVWYAQHIERGLPVRNINTTAPMLTMTMLYEETGDETYRPLIEDWANWVMTGLPRTEEGGFQHITT
;
A
#
# COMPACT_ATOMS: atom_id res chain seq x y z
N MET A 1 -10.57 0.66 -25.47
CA MET A 1 -10.22 0.02 -24.19
C MET A 1 -10.94 0.80 -23.10
N ASN A 2 -11.81 0.18 -22.31
CA ASN A 2 -12.49 0.88 -21.20
C ASN A 2 -11.59 0.90 -19.94
N TYR A 3 -11.92 1.75 -18.97
CA TYR A 3 -11.10 1.91 -17.75
C TYR A 3 -10.86 0.61 -16.97
N ASN A 4 -11.81 -0.35 -17.00
CA ASN A 4 -11.63 -1.64 -16.33
C ASN A 4 -10.59 -2.51 -17.05
N GLU A 5 -10.54 -2.45 -18.38
CA GLU A 5 -9.54 -3.18 -19.18
C GLU A 5 -8.13 -2.59 -18.98
N ILE A 6 -8.02 -1.26 -18.95
CA ILE A 6 -6.76 -0.57 -18.65
C ILE A 6 -6.29 -0.92 -17.23
N ALA A 7 -7.19 -0.88 -16.25
CA ALA A 7 -6.83 -1.20 -14.87
C ALA A 7 -6.40 -2.65 -14.72
N LYS A 8 -7.08 -3.61 -15.36
CA LYS A 8 -6.66 -5.02 -15.39
C LYS A 8 -5.29 -5.22 -16.07
N LEU A 9 -5.00 -4.46 -17.14
CA LEU A 9 -3.71 -4.53 -17.82
C LEU A 9 -2.58 -3.94 -16.97
N VAL A 10 -2.80 -2.81 -16.32
CA VAL A 10 -1.83 -2.23 -15.37
C VAL A 10 -1.60 -3.20 -14.23
N MET A 11 -2.66 -3.82 -13.72
CA MET A 11 -2.54 -4.79 -12.64
C MET A 11 -1.76 -6.03 -13.05
N SER A 12 -2.03 -6.62 -14.21
CA SER A 12 -1.28 -7.80 -14.68
C SER A 12 0.21 -7.51 -14.88
N ARG A 13 0.56 -6.28 -15.30
CA ARG A 13 1.96 -5.82 -15.39
C ARG A 13 2.61 -5.69 -14.02
N LEU A 14 1.88 -5.17 -13.03
CA LEU A 14 2.35 -5.11 -11.65
C LEU A 14 2.56 -6.52 -11.09
N TYR A 15 1.61 -7.45 -11.24
CA TYR A 15 1.80 -8.83 -10.78
C TYR A 15 2.98 -9.53 -11.44
N ALA A 16 3.29 -9.21 -12.71
CA ALA A 16 4.45 -9.76 -13.37
C ALA A 16 5.77 -9.33 -12.70
N THR A 17 5.81 -8.20 -11.98
CA THR A 17 6.99 -7.80 -11.20
C THR A 17 7.17 -8.61 -9.92
N ARG A 18 6.12 -9.31 -9.43
CA ARG A 18 6.15 -10.17 -8.23
C ARG A 18 7.17 -11.31 -8.32
N GLN A 19 7.52 -11.76 -9.53
CA GLN A 19 8.53 -12.81 -9.76
C GLN A 19 9.89 -12.25 -10.24
N GLY A 20 9.99 -10.93 -10.52
CA GLY A 20 11.15 -10.34 -11.19
C GLY A 20 12.25 -9.78 -10.29
N GLY A 21 12.04 -9.73 -8.97
CA GLY A 21 12.88 -8.94 -8.06
C GLY A 21 13.55 -9.70 -6.92
N ALA A 22 13.79 -11.01 -7.06
CA ALA A 22 14.50 -11.81 -6.05
C ALA A 22 16.00 -11.44 -5.87
N GLY A 23 16.43 -10.22 -6.19
CA GLY A 23 17.86 -9.88 -6.20
C GLY A 23 18.27 -8.42 -5.99
N ASN A 24 17.37 -7.43 -5.99
CA ASN A 24 17.76 -6.04 -5.71
C ASN A 24 16.80 -5.35 -4.71
N PRO A 25 17.25 -5.10 -3.46
CA PRO A 25 16.49 -4.35 -2.45
C PRO A 25 16.19 -2.89 -2.83
N GLU A 26 16.89 -2.31 -3.80
CA GLU A 26 16.70 -0.93 -4.27
C GLU A 26 15.63 -0.81 -5.38
N ASP A 27 15.02 -1.92 -5.80
CA ASP A 27 13.95 -1.87 -6.79
C ASP A 27 12.61 -1.44 -6.18
N HIS A 28 12.40 -0.13 -6.14
CA HIS A 28 11.14 0.49 -5.71
C HIS A 28 9.94 0.14 -6.59
N MET A 29 10.11 -0.57 -7.71
CA MET A 29 9.03 -1.02 -8.60
C MET A 29 8.65 -2.50 -8.39
N ASN A 30 9.35 -3.21 -7.51
CA ASN A 30 9.04 -4.58 -7.16
C ASN A 30 7.82 -4.63 -6.23
N LEU A 31 6.77 -5.39 -6.59
CA LEU A 31 5.60 -5.54 -5.72
C LEU A 31 5.92 -6.14 -4.35
N SER A 32 7.07 -6.79 -4.14
CA SER A 32 7.42 -7.33 -2.82
C SER A 32 7.92 -6.30 -1.82
N THR A 33 8.07 -5.03 -2.19
CA THR A 33 8.49 -3.93 -1.29
C THR A 33 7.29 -3.19 -0.70
N TRP A 34 7.52 -2.41 0.35
CA TRP A 34 6.53 -1.49 0.91
C TRP A 34 7.04 -0.06 0.70
N GLU A 35 6.61 0.57 -0.39
CA GLU A 35 7.00 1.93 -0.76
C GLU A 35 5.85 2.65 -1.46
N TRP A 36 6.03 3.93 -1.76
CA TRP A 36 4.97 4.75 -2.37
C TRP A 36 4.41 4.23 -3.71
N PRO A 37 5.20 3.62 -4.63
CA PRO A 37 4.63 3.08 -5.87
C PRO A 37 3.66 1.92 -5.60
N GLN A 38 3.98 1.06 -4.63
CA GLN A 38 3.13 -0.04 -4.20
C GLN A 38 1.88 0.49 -3.50
N GLY A 39 1.99 1.57 -2.72
CA GLY A 39 0.83 2.24 -2.14
C GLY A 39 -0.16 2.70 -3.22
N VAL A 40 0.34 3.34 -4.28
CA VAL A 40 -0.48 3.75 -5.44
C VAL A 40 -1.07 2.53 -6.16
N ALA A 41 -0.29 1.46 -6.35
CA ALA A 41 -0.75 0.22 -6.97
C ALA A 41 -1.88 -0.44 -6.16
N MET A 42 -1.71 -0.61 -4.85
CA MET A 42 -2.73 -1.17 -3.96
C MET A 42 -4.00 -0.30 -3.97
N TYR A 43 -3.85 1.02 -3.98
CA TYR A 43 -5.01 1.91 -4.12
C TYR A 43 -5.76 1.69 -5.43
N ALA A 44 -5.04 1.63 -6.55
CA ALA A 44 -5.65 1.32 -7.85
C ALA A 44 -6.37 -0.04 -7.85
N MET A 45 -5.76 -1.09 -7.27
CA MET A 45 -6.40 -2.40 -7.09
C MET A 45 -7.70 -2.31 -6.30
N MET A 46 -7.67 -1.61 -5.17
CA MET A 46 -8.85 -1.45 -4.32
C MET A 46 -9.96 -0.73 -5.06
N LYS A 47 -9.64 0.29 -5.87
CA LYS A 47 -10.63 0.95 -6.74
C LYS A 47 -11.22 0.02 -7.80
N VAL A 48 -10.42 -0.87 -8.39
CA VAL A 48 -10.91 -1.90 -9.32
C VAL A 48 -11.84 -2.86 -8.59
N TYR A 49 -11.41 -3.40 -7.46
CA TYR A 49 -12.22 -4.28 -6.63
C TYR A 49 -13.56 -3.63 -6.25
N LEU A 50 -13.58 -2.40 -5.76
CA LEU A 50 -14.82 -1.70 -5.39
C LEU A 50 -15.77 -1.54 -6.57
N LYS A 51 -15.26 -1.47 -7.80
CA LYS A 51 -16.05 -1.35 -9.03
C LYS A 51 -16.54 -2.69 -9.57
N THR A 52 -15.70 -3.72 -9.53
CA THR A 52 -15.96 -5.03 -10.16
C THR A 52 -16.50 -6.06 -9.18
N ARG A 53 -16.25 -5.87 -7.88
CA ARG A 53 -16.45 -6.83 -6.78
C ARG A 53 -15.79 -8.19 -7.03
N SER A 54 -14.68 -8.18 -7.77
CA SER A 54 -13.86 -9.36 -8.05
C SER A 54 -13.16 -9.87 -6.79
N GLN A 55 -13.57 -11.03 -6.28
CA GLN A 55 -12.98 -11.56 -5.05
C GLN A 55 -11.52 -11.97 -5.20
N SER A 56 -11.07 -12.33 -6.40
CA SER A 56 -9.64 -12.57 -6.64
C SER A 56 -8.81 -11.31 -6.41
N ASP A 57 -9.33 -10.15 -6.82
CA ASP A 57 -8.63 -8.87 -6.67
C ASP A 57 -8.53 -8.51 -5.17
N LEU A 58 -9.59 -8.72 -4.39
CA LEU A 58 -9.57 -8.51 -2.94
C LEU A 58 -8.56 -9.43 -2.25
N GLU A 59 -8.57 -10.71 -2.60
CA GLU A 59 -7.67 -11.68 -1.97
C GLU A 59 -6.21 -11.37 -2.25
N ASP A 60 -5.87 -10.94 -3.47
CA ASP A 60 -4.50 -10.54 -3.78
C ASP A 60 -4.04 -9.32 -2.97
N ILE A 61 -4.91 -8.32 -2.77
CA ILE A 61 -4.60 -7.16 -1.90
C ILE A 61 -4.34 -7.67 -0.47
N LYS A 62 -5.22 -8.53 0.07
CA LYS A 62 -5.09 -9.09 1.42
C LYS A 62 -3.79 -9.88 1.59
N VAL A 63 -3.44 -10.72 0.61
CA VAL A 63 -2.19 -11.50 0.61
C VAL A 63 -0.98 -10.58 0.64
N TRP A 64 -0.99 -9.49 -0.12
CA TRP A 64 0.11 -8.52 -0.12
C TRP A 64 0.31 -7.90 1.27
N TYR A 65 -0.76 -7.44 1.92
CA TYR A 65 -0.67 -6.90 3.29
C TYR A 65 -0.26 -7.95 4.31
N ALA A 66 -0.83 -9.15 4.25
CA ALA A 66 -0.49 -10.23 5.18
C ALA A 66 1.01 -10.56 5.13
N GLN A 67 1.59 -10.64 3.93
CA GLN A 67 3.02 -10.91 3.73
C GLN A 67 3.92 -9.83 4.34
N HIS A 68 3.52 -8.56 4.27
CA HIS A 68 4.29 -7.45 4.87
C HIS A 68 4.10 -7.34 6.38
N ILE A 69 2.88 -7.57 6.87
CA ILE A 69 2.60 -7.58 8.31
C ILE A 69 3.39 -8.71 9.00
N GLU A 70 3.44 -9.90 8.40
CA GLU A 70 4.21 -11.04 8.91
C GLU A 70 5.71 -10.75 9.02
N ARG A 71 6.28 -9.99 8.07
CA ARG A 71 7.69 -9.57 8.08
C ARG A 71 7.98 -8.42 9.04
N GLY A 72 6.95 -7.71 9.48
CA GLY A 72 7.05 -6.41 10.14
C GLY A 72 7.03 -5.26 9.13
N LEU A 73 6.28 -4.21 9.47
CA LEU A 73 6.18 -3.00 8.63
C LEU A 73 7.52 -2.25 8.59
N PRO A 74 7.83 -1.54 7.50
CA PRO A 74 9.12 -0.87 7.34
C PRO A 74 9.26 0.34 8.27
N VAL A 75 10.46 0.93 8.25
CA VAL A 75 10.72 2.23 8.87
C VAL A 75 9.77 3.28 8.28
N ARG A 76 9.25 4.13 9.16
CA ARG A 76 8.29 5.17 8.80
C ARG A 76 9.00 6.37 8.18
N ASN A 77 8.55 6.74 7.00
CA ASN A 77 8.92 7.97 6.28
C ASN A 77 7.69 8.45 5.50
N ILE A 78 7.79 9.57 4.78
CA ILE A 78 6.62 10.12 4.08
C ILE A 78 6.09 9.16 2.99
N ASN A 79 6.96 8.44 2.30
CA ASN A 79 6.60 7.53 1.19
C ASN A 79 5.94 6.26 1.70
N THR A 80 6.46 5.69 2.79
CA THR A 80 5.94 4.45 3.38
C THR A 80 4.56 4.63 4.02
N THR A 81 4.05 5.87 4.14
CA THR A 81 2.65 6.12 4.52
C THR A 81 1.65 5.78 3.41
N ALA A 82 2.06 5.78 2.13
CA ALA A 82 1.12 5.64 1.02
C ALA A 82 0.34 4.32 1.04
N PRO A 83 0.93 3.13 1.32
CA PRO A 83 0.16 1.89 1.48
C PRO A 83 -0.83 1.91 2.65
N MET A 84 -0.71 2.82 3.63
CA MET A 84 -1.66 2.87 4.75
C MET A 84 -3.06 3.29 4.29
N LEU A 85 -3.19 4.08 3.21
CA LEU A 85 -4.50 4.47 2.68
C LEU A 85 -5.35 3.25 2.31
N THR A 86 -4.78 2.32 1.56
CA THR A 86 -5.52 1.13 1.13
C THR A 86 -5.73 0.14 2.28
N MET A 87 -4.84 0.09 3.28
CA MET A 87 -5.08 -0.69 4.50
C MET A 87 -6.32 -0.17 5.25
N THR A 88 -6.50 1.15 5.34
CA THR A 88 -7.70 1.76 5.92
C THR A 88 -8.96 1.41 5.13
N MET A 89 -8.88 1.41 3.80
CA MET A 89 -10.01 0.99 2.95
C MET A 89 -10.35 -0.50 3.12
N LEU A 90 -9.33 -1.36 3.30
CA LEU A 90 -9.55 -2.77 3.60
C LEU A 90 -10.26 -2.93 4.94
N TYR A 91 -9.82 -2.23 5.98
CA TYR A 91 -10.48 -2.24 7.29
C TYR A 91 -11.96 -1.86 7.16
N GLU A 92 -12.26 -0.79 6.43
CA GLU A 92 -13.64 -0.35 6.19
C GLU A 92 -14.48 -1.39 5.43
N GLU A 93 -13.91 -2.04 4.40
CA GLU A 93 -14.62 -3.02 3.59
C GLU A 93 -14.83 -4.36 4.31
N THR A 94 -13.85 -4.82 5.09
CA THR A 94 -13.86 -6.19 5.67
C THR A 94 -14.22 -6.23 7.14
N GLY A 95 -14.03 -5.13 7.89
CA GLY A 95 -14.11 -5.13 9.35
C GLY A 95 -13.01 -5.94 10.04
N ASP A 96 -11.92 -6.26 9.33
CA ASP A 96 -10.82 -7.04 9.90
C ASP A 96 -10.01 -6.21 10.89
N GLU A 97 -10.26 -6.45 12.17
CA GLU A 97 -9.66 -5.74 13.30
C GLU A 97 -8.13 -5.90 13.40
N THR A 98 -7.50 -6.80 12.62
CA THR A 98 -6.03 -6.88 12.57
C THR A 98 -5.38 -5.63 11.98
N TYR A 99 -6.09 -4.89 11.12
CA TYR A 99 -5.57 -3.66 10.51
C TYR A 99 -5.65 -2.44 11.42
N ARG A 100 -6.66 -2.38 12.30
CA ARG A 100 -6.98 -1.18 13.09
C ARG A 100 -5.82 -0.69 13.95
N PRO A 101 -5.11 -1.53 14.74
CA PRO A 101 -3.98 -1.08 15.54
C PRO A 101 -2.84 -0.50 14.70
N LEU A 102 -2.58 -1.08 13.52
CA LEU A 102 -1.54 -0.61 12.60
C LEU A 102 -1.90 0.77 12.02
N ILE A 103 -3.16 0.96 11.62
CA ILE A 103 -3.67 2.23 11.11
C ILE A 103 -3.56 3.32 12.18
N GLU A 104 -4.00 3.04 13.41
CA GLU A 104 -3.97 4.01 14.52
C GLU A 104 -2.54 4.40 14.90
N ASP A 105 -1.62 3.43 14.98
CA ASP A 105 -0.21 3.69 15.30
C ASP A 105 0.49 4.54 14.23
N TRP A 106 0.28 4.23 12.94
CA TRP A 106 0.82 5.04 11.84
C TRP A 106 0.19 6.44 11.80
N ALA A 107 -1.12 6.57 11.99
CA ALA A 107 -1.79 7.86 12.04
C ALA A 107 -1.29 8.71 13.21
N ASN A 108 -1.13 8.11 14.39
CA ASN A 108 -0.56 8.79 15.55
C ASN A 108 0.87 9.28 15.25
N TRP A 109 1.72 8.43 14.67
CA TRP A 109 3.07 8.86 14.26
C TRP A 109 3.06 9.99 13.24
N VAL A 110 2.18 9.96 12.22
CA VAL A 110 2.06 11.07 11.27
C VAL A 110 1.72 12.37 12.00
N MET A 111 0.86 12.32 13.02
CA MET A 111 0.40 13.50 13.75
C MET A 111 1.42 14.01 14.79
N THR A 112 2.14 13.13 15.47
CA THR A 112 2.97 13.49 16.64
C THR A 112 4.46 13.28 16.44
N GLY A 113 4.88 12.44 15.48
CA GLY A 113 6.27 12.01 15.29
C GLY A 113 6.91 12.41 13.97
N LEU A 114 6.13 12.55 12.90
CA LEU A 114 6.66 12.96 11.58
C LEU A 114 7.17 14.41 11.64
N PRO A 115 8.43 14.69 11.23
CA PRO A 115 9.01 16.03 11.27
C PRO A 115 8.16 17.08 10.55
N ARG A 116 8.25 18.31 11.05
CA ARG A 116 7.50 19.46 10.54
C ARG A 116 8.44 20.53 10.00
N THR A 117 7.99 21.25 8.98
CA THR A 117 8.61 22.51 8.57
C THR A 117 8.39 23.58 9.65
N GLU A 118 9.07 24.73 9.53
CA GLU A 118 8.93 25.85 10.48
C GLU A 118 7.48 26.33 10.63
N GLU A 119 6.69 26.24 9.57
CA GLU A 119 5.27 26.63 9.56
C GLU A 119 4.30 25.48 9.89
N GLY A 120 4.82 24.33 10.35
CA GLY A 120 4.00 23.19 10.79
C GLY A 120 3.53 22.26 9.67
N GLY A 121 4.03 22.42 8.44
CA GLY A 121 3.76 21.49 7.34
C GLY A 121 4.47 20.14 7.53
N PHE A 122 3.92 19.04 7.01
CA PHE A 122 4.58 17.74 7.05
C PHE A 122 5.83 17.74 6.17
N GLN A 123 6.99 17.40 6.74
CA GLN A 123 8.24 17.40 6.00
C GLN A 123 8.37 16.14 5.13
N HIS A 124 8.90 16.31 3.91
CA HIS A 124 9.16 15.20 2.98
C HIS A 124 10.45 14.46 3.37
N ILE A 125 10.39 13.67 4.44
CA ILE A 125 11.49 12.77 4.85
C ILE A 125 11.36 11.43 4.15
N THR A 126 12.45 10.93 3.55
CA THR A 126 12.46 9.67 2.77
C THR A 126 13.43 8.62 3.34
N THR A 127 14.02 8.89 4.51
CA THR A 127 15.04 8.06 5.17
C THR A 127 14.74 7.95 6.65
#